data_AF-A0A016U9Q9-F1
#
_entry.id   AF-A0A016U9Q9-F1
#
_cell.length_a   1.000
_cell.length_b   1.000
_cell.length_c   1.000
_cell.angle_alpha   90.00
_cell.angle_beta   90.00
_cell.angle_gamma   90.00
#
_symmetry.space_group_name_H-M   'P 1'
#
loop_
_entity.id
_entity.type
_entity.pdbx_description
1 polymer ?
#
loop_
_entity_poly.entity_id
_entity_poly.type
_entity_poly.pdbx_seq_one_letter_code
_entity_poly.pdbx_strand_id
1 'polypeptide(L)'
;MILSPDYRPPITYVVVQKRHHARMFCKYSTDMVGKARNIPPGTTVDTGIVSPEGFDFYLCSHYGVQGTSRPARYHVLWDDNNFSADEMQAITYG
;
A
#
# COMPACT_ATOMS: atom_id res chain seq x y z
N MET A 1 21.83 15.59 -21.72
CA MET A 1 22.25 14.41 -20.93
C MET A 1 21.98 13.19 -21.79
N ILE A 2 23.03 12.51 -22.26
CA ILE A 2 22.90 11.28 -23.05
C ILE A 2 23.23 10.13 -22.09
N LEU A 3 22.33 9.16 -21.96
CA LEU A 3 22.54 7.96 -21.16
C LEU A 3 23.48 7.01 -21.91
N SER A 4 24.28 6.25 -21.16
CA SER A 4 25.18 5.25 -21.74
C SER A 4 24.38 4.11 -22.39
N PRO A 5 24.82 3.50 -23.51
CA PRO A 5 24.10 2.39 -24.16
C PRO A 5 23.88 1.14 -23.28
N ASP A 6 24.69 0.99 -22.23
CA ASP A 6 24.63 -0.06 -21.22
C ASP A 6 23.82 0.34 -19.97
N TYR A 7 23.22 1.53 -19.95
CA TYR A 7 22.39 1.98 -18.84
C TYR A 7 21.13 1.12 -18.71
N ARG A 8 21.16 0.24 -17.71
CA ARG A 8 20.06 -0.67 -17.34
C ARG A 8 19.78 -0.52 -15.85
N PRO A 9 19.09 0.56 -15.44
CA PRO A 9 18.74 0.73 -14.04
C PRO A 9 17.76 -0.39 -13.63
N PRO A 10 17.83 -0.90 -12.39
CA PRO A 10 16.85 -1.83 -11.88
C PRO A 10 15.47 -1.16 -11.84
N ILE A 11 14.43 -1.87 -12.27
CA ILE A 11 13.06 -1.38 -12.30
C ILE A 11 12.21 -2.13 -11.28
N THR A 12 11.40 -1.40 -10.54
CA THR A 12 10.31 -1.94 -9.73
C THR A 12 9.00 -1.43 -10.29
N TYR A 13 8.07 -2.34 -10.60
CA TYR A 13 6.77 -2.03 -11.18
C TYR A 13 5.65 -2.39 -10.20
N VAL A 14 4.91 -1.37 -9.75
CA VAL A 14 3.84 -1.51 -8.76
C VAL A 14 2.53 -0.99 -9.34
N VAL A 15 1.47 -1.81 -9.27
CA VAL A 15 0.12 -1.39 -9.61
C VAL A 15 -0.59 -0.88 -8.36
N VAL A 16 -1.11 0.34 -8.43
CA VAL A 16 -1.89 0.95 -7.35
C VAL A 16 -3.37 0.99 -7.71
N GLN A 17 -4.20 0.32 -6.90
CA GLN A 17 -5.63 0.27 -7.10
C GLN A 17 -6.36 0.92 -5.91
N LYS A 18 -6.94 2.09 -6.14
CA LYS A 18 -7.79 2.78 -5.13
C LYS A 18 -9.27 2.46 -5.25
N ARG A 19 -9.72 2.08 -6.46
CA ARG A 19 -11.12 1.79 -6.77
C ARG A 19 -11.36 0.28 -6.72
N HIS A 20 -11.54 -0.25 -5.52
CA HIS A 20 -11.95 -1.63 -5.25
C HIS A 20 -12.98 -1.71 -4.10
N HIS A 21 -13.42 -2.92 -3.79
CA HIS A 21 -14.44 -3.19 -2.79
C HIS A 21 -13.91 -3.54 -1.39
N ALA A 22 -12.62 -3.86 -1.24
CA ALA A 22 -12.04 -4.09 0.09
C ALA A 22 -12.20 -2.88 1.02
N ARG A 23 -12.61 -3.14 2.27
CA ARG A 23 -12.76 -2.18 3.35
C ARG A 23 -12.17 -2.77 4.62
N MET A 24 -11.56 -1.92 5.44
CA MET A 24 -10.84 -2.30 6.65
C MET A 24 -11.39 -1.46 7.80
N PHE A 25 -11.57 -2.09 8.96
CA PHE A 25 -12.16 -1.48 10.15
C PHE A 25 -11.34 -1.84 11.37
N CYS A 26 -11.21 -0.92 12.33
CA CYS A 26 -10.58 -1.22 13.61
C CYS A 26 -11.42 -2.25 14.38
N LYS A 27 -10.75 -3.26 14.95
CA LYS A 27 -11.39 -4.22 15.85
C LYS A 27 -11.91 -3.56 17.12
N TYR A 28 -11.15 -2.59 17.66
CA TYR A 28 -11.50 -1.86 18.86
C TYR A 28 -11.88 -0.42 18.53
N SER A 29 -12.87 0.13 19.23
CA SER A 29 -13.31 1.51 19.03
C SER A 29 -12.27 2.54 19.44
N THR A 30 -11.34 2.18 20.32
CA THR A 30 -10.23 3.03 20.79
C THR A 30 -9.23 3.35 19.70
N ASP A 31 -9.09 2.49 18.69
CA ASP A 31 -8.12 2.65 17.61
C ASP A 31 -8.70 3.45 16.43
N MET A 32 -10.00 3.79 16.49
CA MET A 32 -10.68 4.54 15.43
C MET A 32 -10.30 6.02 15.49
N VAL A 33 -10.06 6.62 14.33
CA VAL A 33 -9.68 8.04 14.24
C VAL A 33 -10.78 8.90 13.61
N GLY A 34 -10.92 10.12 14.16
CA GLY A 34 -11.78 11.15 13.62
C GLY A 34 -13.28 10.90 13.77
N LYS A 35 -14.06 11.88 13.30
CA LYS A 35 -15.54 11.83 13.36
C LYS A 35 -16.12 10.66 12.58
N ALA A 36 -15.49 10.30 11.46
CA ALA A 36 -15.91 9.18 10.61
C ALA A 36 -15.49 7.80 11.15
N ARG A 37 -14.68 7.74 12.23
CA ARG A 37 -14.27 6.51 12.90
C ARG A 37 -13.57 5.50 11.97
N ASN A 38 -12.65 5.99 11.15
CA ASN A 38 -11.87 5.16 10.22
C ASN A 38 -10.66 4.53 10.90
N ILE A 39 -9.99 3.63 10.18
CA ILE A 39 -8.64 3.16 10.51
C ILE A 39 -7.63 4.33 10.46
N PRO A 40 -6.57 4.33 11.30
CA PRO A 40 -5.52 5.33 11.28
C PRO A 40 -4.78 5.41 9.93
N PRO A 41 -4.27 6.59 9.53
CA PRO A 41 -3.28 6.69 8.47
C PRO A 41 -2.06 5.82 8.77
N GLY A 42 -1.51 5.16 7.76
CA GLY A 42 -0.42 4.19 7.89
C GLY A 42 -0.87 2.78 8.25
N THR A 43 -2.18 2.52 8.39
CA THR A 43 -2.68 1.14 8.52
C THR A 43 -2.32 0.35 7.26
N THR A 44 -1.51 -0.70 7.45
CA THR A 44 -1.02 -1.60 6.39
C THR A 44 -1.52 -3.02 6.64
N VAL A 45 -1.90 -3.72 5.57
CA VAL A 45 -2.32 -5.13 5.62
C VAL A 45 -1.66 -5.89 4.47
N ASP A 46 -0.74 -6.78 4.81
CA ASP A 46 0.03 -7.64 3.88
C ASP A 46 -0.15 -9.14 4.17
N THR A 47 -1.11 -9.49 5.03
CA THR A 47 -1.42 -10.88 5.40
C THR A 47 -2.93 -11.15 5.39
N GLY A 48 -3.30 -12.41 5.19
CA GLY A 48 -4.67 -12.92 5.29
C GLY A 48 -5.58 -12.60 4.10
N ILE A 49 -5.77 -11.32 3.76
CA ILE A 49 -6.70 -10.86 2.71
C ILE A 49 -6.01 -10.34 1.44
N VAL A 50 -4.71 -10.58 1.33
CA VAL A 50 -3.88 -10.26 0.16
C VAL A 50 -3.78 -11.47 -0.77
N SER A 51 -3.19 -11.28 -1.95
CA SER A 51 -2.92 -12.40 -2.87
C SER A 51 -2.12 -13.51 -2.16
N PRO A 52 -2.49 -14.80 -2.29
CA PRO A 52 -1.66 -15.91 -1.79
C PRO A 52 -0.36 -16.07 -2.60
N GLU A 53 -0.33 -15.49 -3.80
CA GLU A 53 0.74 -15.58 -4.78
C GLU A 53 1.20 -14.15 -5.11
N GLY A 54 2.45 -13.82 -4.79
CA GLY A 54 3.06 -12.51 -5.10
C GLY A 54 3.19 -11.56 -3.91
N PHE A 55 3.68 -10.35 -4.20
CA PHE A 55 3.91 -9.30 -3.21
C PHE A 55 2.83 -8.23 -3.36
N ASP A 56 1.87 -8.27 -2.44
CA ASP A 56 0.64 -7.47 -2.47
C ASP A 56 0.28 -6.99 -1.06
N PHE A 57 -0.10 -5.73 -0.92
CA PHE A 57 -0.49 -5.15 0.36
C PHE A 57 -1.51 -4.03 0.19
N TYR A 58 -2.30 -3.78 1.23
CA TYR A 58 -3.14 -2.61 1.33
C TYR A 58 -2.50 -1.57 2.24
N LEU A 59 -2.56 -0.30 1.85
CA LEU A 59 -2.11 0.82 2.67
C LEU A 59 -3.15 1.94 2.69
N CYS A 60 -3.55 2.34 3.89
CA CYS A 60 -4.36 3.54 4.11
C CYS A 60 -3.45 4.74 4.42
N SER A 61 -2.90 5.39 3.40
CA SER A 61 -1.96 6.51 3.58
C SER A 61 -2.60 7.86 3.98
N HIS A 62 -3.92 7.91 4.15
CA HIS A 62 -4.65 9.17 4.34
C HIS A 62 -5.58 9.14 5.55
N TYR A 63 -5.89 10.33 6.07
CA TYR A 63 -6.89 10.54 7.10
C TYR A 63 -8.30 10.51 6.51
N GLY A 64 -9.15 9.61 7.01
CA GLY A 64 -10.53 9.45 6.56
C GLY A 64 -11.47 10.49 7.18
N VAL A 65 -11.60 11.67 6.54
CA VAL A 65 -12.44 12.78 7.04
C VAL A 65 -13.93 12.42 7.07
N GLN A 66 -14.42 11.71 6.05
CA GLN A 66 -15.83 11.40 5.88
C GLN A 66 -16.04 10.04 5.21
N GLY A 67 -17.12 9.35 5.61
CA GLY A 67 -17.46 8.03 5.09
C GLY A 67 -16.42 6.98 5.49
N THR A 68 -16.40 5.87 4.77
CA THR A 68 -15.40 4.79 5.00
C THR A 68 -14.21 4.98 4.08
N SER A 69 -13.01 5.03 4.66
CA SER A 69 -11.75 5.09 3.92
C SER A 69 -11.62 3.92 2.94
N ARG A 70 -10.94 4.19 1.83
CA ARG A 70 -10.53 3.15 0.86
C ARG A 70 -9.00 3.05 0.88
N PRO A 71 -8.44 2.10 1.65
CA PRO A 71 -7.02 1.78 1.56
C PRO A 71 -6.69 1.40 0.14
N ALA A 72 -5.59 1.87 -0.42
CA ALA A 72 -5.18 1.48 -1.77
C ALA A 72 -4.49 0.12 -1.71
N ARG A 73 -4.75 -0.74 -2.70
CA ARG A 73 -4.03 -1.99 -2.91
C ARG A 73 -2.80 -1.72 -3.77
N TYR A 74 -1.66 -2.24 -3.37
CA TYR A 74 -0.37 -2.17 -4.05
C TYR A 74 0.06 -3.57 -4.40
N HIS A 75 0.19 -3.86 -5.70
CA HIS A 75 0.64 -5.15 -6.19
C HIS A 75 1.95 -4.95 -6.95
N VAL A 76 3.04 -5.48 -6.40
CA VAL A 76 4.36 -5.47 -7.03
C VAL A 76 4.37 -6.56 -8.11
N LEU A 77 4.37 -6.15 -9.37
CA LEU A 77 4.40 -7.09 -10.51
C LEU A 77 5.82 -7.42 -10.95
N TRP A 78 6.78 -6.54 -10.64
CA TRP A 78 8.19 -6.72 -10.97
C TRP A 78 9.06 -5.96 -9.98
N ASP A 79 10.21 -6.52 -9.60
CA ASP A 79 11.15 -5.86 -8.70
C ASP A 79 12.61 -6.32 -8.90
N ASP A 80 13.36 -5.59 -9.73
CA ASP A 80 14.81 -5.80 -9.88
C ASP A 80 15.60 -5.28 -8.67
N ASN A 81 15.01 -4.40 -7.85
CA ASN A 81 15.66 -3.81 -6.68
C ASN A 81 15.60 -4.75 -5.46
N ASN A 82 14.78 -5.80 -5.52
CA ASN A 82 14.65 -6.83 -4.50
C ASN A 82 14.35 -6.24 -3.10
N PHE A 83 13.37 -5.34 -3.06
CA PHE A 83 12.87 -4.73 -1.84
C PHE A 83 12.22 -5.78 -0.93
N SER A 84 12.44 -5.61 0.38
CA SER A 84 11.63 -6.28 1.39
C SER A 84 10.22 -5.68 1.48
N ALA A 85 9.32 -6.42 2.16
CA ALA A 85 7.99 -5.94 2.53
C ALA A 85 8.05 -4.57 3.22
N ASP A 86 8.87 -4.45 4.25
CA ASP A 86 9.00 -3.24 5.06
C ASP A 86 9.52 -2.05 4.25
N GLU A 87 10.53 -2.25 3.40
CA GLU A 87 11.09 -1.18 2.55
C GLU A 87 10.06 -0.67 1.54
N MET A 88 9.36 -1.58 0.84
CA MET A 88 8.34 -1.20 -0.14
C MET A 88 7.20 -0.42 0.52
N GLN A 89 6.72 -0.90 1.67
CA GLN A 89 5.63 -0.28 2.41
C GLN A 89 6.04 1.09 2.95
N ALA A 90 7.26 1.23 3.47
CA ALA A 90 7.80 2.48 3.98
C ALA A 90 7.98 3.53 2.86
N ILE A 91 8.57 3.16 1.72
CA ILE A 91 8.74 4.05 0.56
C ILE A 91 7.39 4.48 0.00
N THR A 92 6.38 3.60 0.03
CA THR A 92 5.04 3.91 -0.45
C THR A 92 4.28 4.87 0.50
N TYR A 93 4.57 4.83 1.79
CA TYR A 93 3.92 5.70 2.79
C TYR A 93 4.59 7.08 2.92
N GLY A 94 5.92 7.12 2.83
CA GLY A 94 6.75 8.34 3.00
C GLY A 94 6.45 9.42 1.97
#